data_AF-A0A8H5VYU1-F1
#
_entry.id   AF-A0A8H5VYU1-F1
#
_cell.length_a   1.000
_cell.length_b   1.000
_cell.length_c   1.000
_cell.angle_alpha   90.00
_cell.angle_beta   90.00
_cell.angle_gamma   90.00
#
_symmetry.space_group_name_H-M   'P 1'
#
loop_
_entity.id
_entity.type
_entity.pdbx_description
1 polymer ?
#
loop_
_entity_poly.entity_id
_entity_poly.type
_entity_poly.pdbx_seq_one_letter_code
_entity_poly.pdbx_strand_id
1 'polypeptide(L)'
;MTSPVPMPTARQAELQDRFKQYLRLRREGRPIEALKAAKALVKEEDLNQYHAAQLHGDLAEIPEVGVYHATERIKILEKLRENDDSRMVTGNLQDATEVMVHRQKIENAWVEKQSTMTLECRKAAVRNRYTAYFSYLERDQSSLGGDTPWE
;
A
#
# COMPACT_ATOMS: atom_id res chain seq x y z
N MET A 1 13.30 -3.94 -36.87
CA MET A 1 12.45 -5.11 -36.54
C MET A 1 12.35 -5.17 -35.04
N THR A 2 11.17 -4.93 -34.46
CA THR A 2 10.93 -5.08 -33.03
C THR A 2 10.92 -6.57 -32.70
N SER A 3 11.79 -6.99 -31.79
CA SER A 3 11.77 -8.35 -31.26
C SER A 3 10.37 -8.62 -30.68
N PRO A 4 9.74 -9.77 -30.97
CA PRO A 4 8.42 -10.08 -30.42
C PRO A 4 8.49 -10.06 -28.89
N VAL A 5 7.52 -9.40 -28.26
CA VAL A 5 7.43 -9.34 -26.80
C VAL A 5 7.26 -10.78 -26.28
N PRO A 6 8.12 -11.24 -25.36
CA PRO A 6 8.01 -12.59 -24.83
C PRO A 6 6.65 -12.78 -24.14
N MET A 7 6.00 -13.91 -24.43
CA MET A 7 4.73 -14.27 -23.81
C MET A 7 4.91 -14.37 -22.29
N PRO A 8 3.97 -13.82 -21.49
CA PRO A 8 4.00 -13.99 -20.05
C PRO A 8 3.95 -15.47 -19.68
N THR A 9 4.68 -15.85 -18.62
CA THR A 9 4.50 -17.19 -18.04
C THR A 9 3.09 -17.33 -17.45
N ALA A 10 2.61 -18.56 -17.29
CA ALA A 10 1.32 -18.81 -16.63
C ALA A 10 1.26 -18.15 -15.23
N ARG A 11 2.40 -18.13 -14.51
CA ARG A 11 2.54 -17.47 -13.21
C ARG A 11 2.39 -15.95 -13.32
N GLN A 12 3.05 -15.33 -14.29
CA GLN A 12 2.93 -13.88 -14.52
C GLN A 12 1.51 -13.46 -14.89
N ALA A 13 0.81 -14.27 -15.69
CA ALA A 13 -0.59 -14.03 -16.03
C ALA A 13 -1.51 -14.12 -14.79
N GLU A 14 -1.33 -15.14 -13.95
CA GLU A 14 -2.07 -15.29 -12.69
C GLU A 14 -1.86 -14.09 -11.76
N LEU A 15 -0.61 -13.65 -11.57
CA LEU A 15 -0.29 -12.50 -10.73
C LEU A 15 -0.87 -11.20 -11.29
N GLN A 16 -0.90 -11.05 -12.62
CA GLN A 16 -1.55 -9.93 -13.27
C GLN A 16 -3.05 -9.89 -12.99
N ASP A 17 -3.73 -11.04 -13.06
CA ASP A 17 -5.16 -11.10 -12.81
C ASP A 17 -5.50 -10.88 -11.33
N ARG A 18 -4.68 -11.38 -10.41
CA ARG A 18 -4.79 -11.05 -8.98
C ARG A 18 -4.59 -9.56 -8.71
N PHE A 19 -3.66 -8.91 -9.42
CA PHE A 19 -3.47 -7.46 -9.32
C PHE A 19 -4.69 -6.69 -9.87
N LYS A 20 -5.25 -7.11 -11.00
CA LYS A 20 -6.51 -6.52 -11.52
C LYS A 20 -7.66 -6.68 -10.53
N GLN A 21 -7.77 -7.84 -9.87
CA GLN A 21 -8.79 -8.05 -8.84
C GLN A 21 -8.60 -7.10 -7.65
N TYR A 22 -7.36 -6.88 -7.21
CA TYR A 22 -7.04 -5.87 -6.20
C TYR A 22 -7.47 -4.46 -6.64
N LEU A 23 -7.17 -4.05 -7.88
CA LEU A 23 -7.61 -2.75 -8.42
C LEU A 23 -9.13 -2.64 -8.48
N ARG A 24 -9.82 -3.72 -8.83
CA ARG A 24 -11.29 -3.78 -8.83
C ARG A 24 -11.86 -3.56 -7.44
N LEU A 25 -11.32 -4.22 -6.42
CA LEU A 25 -11.75 -4.03 -5.02
C LEU A 25 -11.59 -2.57 -4.57
N ARG A 26 -10.51 -1.89 -4.99
CA ARG A 26 -10.36 -0.44 -4.72
C ARG A 26 -11.43 0.41 -5.37
N ARG A 27 -11.72 0.16 -6.65
CA ARG A 27 -12.74 0.89 -7.41
C ARG A 27 -14.15 0.66 -6.85
N GLU A 28 -14.42 -0.54 -6.37
CA GLU A 28 -15.69 -0.91 -5.74
C GLU A 28 -15.84 -0.39 -4.30
N GLY A 29 -14.88 0.41 -3.80
CA GLY A 29 -14.94 0.95 -2.45
C GLY A 29 -14.85 -0.13 -1.37
N ARG A 30 -14.03 -1.17 -1.58
CA ARG A 30 -13.79 -2.26 -0.63
C ARG A 30 -12.37 -2.20 -0.03
N PRO A 31 -12.02 -1.15 0.75
CA PRO A 31 -10.67 -0.93 1.25
C PRO A 31 -10.12 -2.09 2.09
N ILE A 32 -10.94 -2.77 2.90
CA ILE A 32 -10.44 -3.88 3.73
C ILE A 32 -10.05 -5.07 2.87
N GLU A 33 -10.91 -5.47 1.93
CA GLU A 33 -10.65 -6.55 0.97
C GLU A 33 -9.47 -6.21 0.07
N ALA A 34 -9.36 -4.95 -0.38
CA ALA A 34 -8.23 -4.48 -1.16
C ALA A 34 -6.92 -4.58 -0.38
N LEU A 35 -6.88 -4.14 0.89
CA LEU A 35 -5.68 -4.27 1.73
C LEU A 35 -5.32 -5.73 2.04
N LYS A 36 -6.30 -6.61 2.23
CA LYS A 36 -6.08 -8.05 2.37
C LYS A 36 -5.45 -8.63 1.09
N ALA A 37 -5.97 -8.27 -0.08
CA ALA A 37 -5.43 -8.70 -1.36
C ALA A 37 -4.01 -8.15 -1.58
N ALA A 38 -3.78 -6.87 -1.28
CA ALA A 38 -2.46 -6.24 -1.38
C ALA A 38 -1.43 -6.95 -0.51
N LYS A 39 -1.75 -7.21 0.76
CA LYS A 39 -0.86 -7.91 1.71
C LYS A 39 -0.50 -9.33 1.26
N ALA A 40 -1.42 -10.03 0.59
CA ALA A 40 -1.14 -11.35 0.04
C ALA A 40 -0.27 -11.27 -1.21
N LEU A 41 -0.57 -10.32 -2.11
CA LEU A 41 0.07 -10.20 -3.41
C LEU A 41 1.48 -9.61 -3.34
N VAL A 42 1.75 -8.70 -2.40
CA VAL A 42 3.06 -8.04 -2.25
C VAL A 42 4.20 -9.00 -1.87
N LYS A 43 3.86 -10.21 -1.42
CA LYS A 43 4.83 -11.25 -1.04
C LYS A 43 5.25 -12.13 -2.22
N GLU A 44 4.67 -11.93 -3.40
CA GLU A 44 4.90 -12.75 -4.57
C GLU A 44 6.17 -12.31 -5.29
N GLU A 45 7.16 -13.20 -5.41
CA GLU A 45 8.50 -12.89 -5.94
C GLU A 45 8.48 -12.49 -7.43
N ASP A 46 7.56 -13.08 -8.21
CA ASP A 46 7.41 -12.83 -9.65
C ASP A 46 6.49 -11.65 -9.97
N LEU A 47 6.04 -10.89 -8.96
CA LEU A 47 5.17 -9.75 -9.18
C LEU A 47 5.93 -8.65 -9.94
N ASN A 48 5.29 -8.07 -10.95
CA ASN A 48 5.83 -6.92 -11.65
C ASN A 48 6.19 -5.80 -10.66
N GLN A 49 7.40 -5.25 -10.79
CA GLN A 49 7.95 -4.26 -9.86
C GLN A 49 7.10 -2.99 -9.74
N TYR A 50 6.45 -2.54 -10.83
CA TYR A 50 5.52 -1.41 -10.77
C TYR A 50 4.30 -1.74 -9.91
N HIS A 51 3.75 -2.95 -10.05
CA HIS A 51 2.64 -3.41 -9.23
C HIS A 51 3.07 -3.56 -7.77
N ALA A 52 4.24 -4.14 -7.51
CA ALA A 52 4.78 -4.26 -6.16
C ALA A 52 4.97 -2.88 -5.49
N ALA A 53 5.53 -1.90 -6.21
CA ALA A 53 5.69 -0.54 -5.72
C ALA A 53 4.33 0.11 -5.37
N GLN A 54 3.31 -0.11 -6.19
CA GLN A 54 1.95 0.37 -5.91
C GLN A 54 1.37 -0.27 -4.64
N LEU A 55 1.44 -1.61 -4.52
CA LEU A 55 0.94 -2.32 -3.34
C LEU A 55 1.64 -1.89 -2.06
N HIS A 56 2.97 -1.73 -2.08
CA HIS A 56 3.73 -1.19 -0.97
C HIS A 56 3.32 0.24 -0.63
N GLY A 57 2.98 1.06 -1.63
CA GLY A 57 2.43 2.40 -1.43
C GLY A 57 1.12 2.39 -0.65
N ASP A 58 0.18 1.53 -1.01
CA ASP A 58 -1.12 1.46 -0.32
C ASP A 58 -0.99 0.85 1.09
N LEU A 59 -0.11 -0.14 1.25
CA LEU A 59 0.17 -0.74 2.57
C LEU A 59 0.95 0.20 3.49
N ALA A 60 1.64 1.21 2.94
CA ALA A 60 2.35 2.23 3.72
C ALA A 60 1.40 3.08 4.58
N GLU A 61 0.10 3.06 4.29
CA GLU A 61 -0.90 3.80 5.06
C GLU A 61 -1.27 3.14 6.38
N ILE A 62 -1.05 1.83 6.49
CA ILE A 62 -1.42 1.04 7.66
C ILE A 62 -0.46 1.42 8.81
N PRO A 63 -0.98 1.82 9.98
CA PRO A 63 -0.15 2.06 11.15
C PRO A 63 0.76 0.87 11.50
N GLU A 64 1.89 1.13 12.15
CA GLU A 64 2.87 0.12 12.62
C GLU A 64 3.68 -0.58 11.53
N VAL A 65 3.06 -0.92 10.39
CA VAL A 65 3.74 -1.52 9.23
C VAL A 65 4.05 -0.51 8.12
N GLY A 66 3.53 0.71 8.25
CA GLY A 66 3.55 1.71 7.19
C GLY A 66 4.96 2.16 6.79
N VAL A 67 5.85 2.35 7.78
CA VAL A 67 7.26 2.70 7.53
C VAL A 67 7.96 1.61 6.73
N TYR A 68 7.78 0.34 7.12
CA TYR A 68 8.36 -0.78 6.38
C TYR A 68 7.92 -0.78 4.92
N HIS A 69 6.62 -0.67 4.66
CA HIS A 69 6.12 -0.69 3.28
C HIS A 69 6.54 0.56 2.49
N ALA A 70 6.63 1.74 3.12
CA ALA A 70 7.16 2.94 2.47
C ALA A 70 8.63 2.77 2.07
N THR A 71 9.45 2.19 2.94
CA THR A 71 10.86 1.90 2.65
C THR A 71 11.01 0.88 1.52
N GLU A 72 10.23 -0.20 1.52
CA GLU A 72 10.28 -1.20 0.44
C GLU A 72 9.83 -0.60 -0.91
N ARG A 73 8.81 0.28 -0.92
CA ARG A 73 8.42 1.02 -2.14
C ARG A 73 9.59 1.81 -2.71
N ILE A 74 10.34 2.53 -1.88
CA ILE A 74 11.52 3.29 -2.31
C ILE A 74 12.55 2.37 -2.94
N LYS A 75 12.92 1.26 -2.29
CA LYS A 75 13.90 0.29 -2.82
C LYS A 75 13.50 -0.24 -4.19
N ILE A 76 12.22 -0.56 -4.39
CA ILE A 76 11.72 -1.05 -5.67
C ILE A 76 11.82 0.05 -6.74
N LEU A 77 11.45 1.29 -6.40
CA LEU A 77 11.51 2.42 -7.33
C LEU A 77 12.96 2.82 -7.69
N GLU A 78 13.90 2.73 -6.74
CA GLU A 78 15.33 2.91 -7.01
C GLU A 78 15.84 1.88 -8.02
N LYS A 79 15.48 0.60 -7.82
CA LYS A 79 15.83 -0.47 -8.76
C LYS A 79 15.16 -0.30 -10.13
N LEU A 80 13.92 0.17 -10.17
CA LEU A 80 13.24 0.50 -11.43
C LEU A 80 13.97 1.62 -12.17
N ARG A 81 14.42 2.65 -11.44
CA ARG A 81 15.14 3.80 -12.01
C ARG A 81 16.47 3.41 -12.67
N GLU A 82 17.12 2.35 -12.21
CA GLU A 82 18.32 1.81 -12.88
C GLU A 82 18.04 1.36 -14.33
N ASN A 83 16.79 0.97 -14.62
CA ASN A 83 16.37 0.42 -15.92
C ASN A 83 15.40 1.34 -16.69
N ASP A 84 14.73 2.28 -15.99
CA ASP A 84 13.74 3.22 -16.50
C ASP A 84 13.82 4.54 -15.71
N ASP A 85 14.65 5.49 -16.18
CA ASP A 85 14.80 6.82 -15.59
C ASP A 85 13.72 7.80 -16.10
N SER A 86 12.50 7.33 -16.31
CA SER A 86 11.39 8.18 -16.73
C SER A 86 10.97 9.17 -15.63
N ARG A 87 10.35 10.27 -16.06
CA ARG A 87 9.70 11.24 -15.16
C ARG A 87 8.69 10.58 -14.21
N MET A 88 8.04 9.51 -14.68
CA MET A 88 7.09 8.75 -13.87
C MET A 88 7.79 8.07 -12.68
N VAL A 89 8.88 7.35 -12.93
CA VAL A 89 9.65 6.68 -11.85
C VAL A 89 10.24 7.70 -10.89
N THR A 90 10.79 8.79 -11.42
CA THR A 90 11.35 9.89 -10.60
C THR A 90 10.28 10.54 -9.71
N GLY A 91 9.11 10.88 -10.27
CA GLY A 91 8.00 11.45 -9.50
C GLY A 91 7.50 10.49 -8.42
N ASN A 92 7.30 9.21 -8.77
CA ASN A 92 6.89 8.19 -7.82
C ASN A 92 7.91 8.00 -6.68
N LEU A 93 9.21 8.13 -6.97
CA LEU A 93 10.27 8.01 -5.96
C LEU A 93 10.27 9.21 -5.01
N GLN A 94 10.05 10.42 -5.52
CA GLN A 94 9.86 11.62 -4.69
C GLN A 94 8.65 11.45 -3.77
N ASP A 95 7.49 11.08 -4.32
CA ASP A 95 6.27 10.84 -3.55
C ASP A 95 6.48 9.76 -2.47
N ALA A 96 7.16 8.65 -2.82
CA ALA A 96 7.46 7.58 -1.88
C ALA A 96 8.37 8.04 -0.74
N THR A 97 9.34 8.92 -1.03
CA THR A 97 10.25 9.50 -0.03
C THR A 97 9.49 10.40 0.94
N GLU A 98 8.62 11.28 0.42
CA GLU A 98 7.78 12.16 1.24
C GLU A 98 6.85 11.36 2.16
N VAL A 99 6.22 10.31 1.62
CA VAL A 99 5.39 9.38 2.41
C VAL A 99 6.22 8.70 3.49
N MET A 100 7.42 8.19 3.19
CA MET A 100 8.27 7.54 4.19
C MET A 100 8.65 8.49 5.33
N VAL A 101 9.05 9.71 5.02
CA VAL A 101 9.38 10.74 6.03
C VAL A 101 8.16 11.06 6.89
N HIS A 102 7.00 11.24 6.28
CA HIS A 102 5.75 11.50 7.01
C HIS A 102 5.38 10.34 7.94
N ARG A 103 5.46 9.10 7.45
CA ARG A 103 5.18 7.90 8.24
C ARG A 103 6.17 7.75 9.40
N GLN A 104 7.46 7.98 9.16
CA GLN A 104 8.47 7.94 10.21
C GLN A 104 8.17 8.96 11.31
N LYS A 105 7.75 10.18 10.95
CA LYS A 105 7.36 11.22 11.91
C LYS A 105 6.16 10.78 12.76
N ILE A 106 5.13 10.20 12.15
CA ILE A 106 3.95 9.68 12.87
C ILE A 106 4.35 8.56 13.83
N GLU A 107 5.14 7.59 13.36
CA GLU A 107 5.56 6.46 14.19
C GLU A 107 6.45 6.91 15.36
N ASN A 108 7.39 7.83 15.13
CA ASN A 108 8.24 8.37 16.19
C ASN A 108 7.41 9.08 17.28
N ALA A 109 6.49 9.95 16.87
CA ALA A 109 5.59 10.64 17.82
C ALA A 109 4.73 9.65 18.62
N TRP A 110 4.32 8.54 17.98
CA TRP A 110 3.56 7.50 18.66
C TRP A 110 4.42 6.70 19.65
N VAL A 111 5.64 6.33 19.28
CA VAL A 111 6.59 5.64 20.17
C VAL A 111 6.91 6.50 21.40
N GLU A 112 7.17 7.80 21.20
CA GLU A 112 7.37 8.76 22.30
C GLU A 112 6.16 8.79 23.23
N LYS A 113 4.94 8.90 22.68
CA LYS A 113 3.70 8.84 23.47
C LYS A 113 3.60 7.54 24.27
N GLN A 114 3.90 6.39 23.66
CA GLN A 114 3.84 5.09 24.33
C GLN A 114 4.87 4.90 25.45
N SER A 115 6.04 5.54 25.33
CA SER A 115 7.11 5.44 26.33
C SER A 115 6.68 5.97 27.70
N THR A 116 5.72 6.91 27.72
CA THR A 116 5.16 7.51 28.94
C THR A 116 3.98 6.73 29.53
N MET A 117 3.50 5.68 28.85
CA MET A 117 2.33 4.90 29.27
C MET A 117 2.71 3.70 30.14
N THR A 118 1.83 3.36 31.08
CA THR A 118 1.85 2.06 31.78
C THR A 118 1.64 0.91 30.78
N LEU A 119 2.07 -0.30 31.14
CA LEU A 119 1.99 -1.48 30.26
C LEU A 119 0.56 -1.78 29.78
N GLU A 120 -0.43 -1.70 30.67
CA GLU A 120 -1.83 -1.95 30.34
C GLU A 120 -2.40 -0.86 29.41
N CYS A 121 -2.07 0.42 29.67
CA CYS A 121 -2.43 1.52 28.77
C CYS A 121 -1.78 1.36 27.39
N ARG A 122 -0.54 0.87 27.32
CA ARG A 122 0.16 0.63 26.05
C ARG A 122 -0.55 -0.43 25.21
N LYS A 123 -0.88 -1.59 25.80
CA LYS A 123 -1.62 -2.66 25.09
C LYS A 123 -2.97 -2.16 24.56
N ALA A 124 -3.72 -1.42 25.37
CA ALA A 124 -4.98 -0.82 24.96
C ALA A 124 -4.80 0.20 23.82
N ALA A 125 -3.77 1.06 23.90
CA ALA A 125 -3.47 2.05 22.88
C ALA A 125 -3.09 1.44 21.53
N VAL A 126 -2.29 0.37 21.51
CA VAL A 126 -1.98 -0.41 20.28
C VAL A 126 -3.26 -0.93 19.63
N ARG A 127 -4.08 -1.65 20.42
CA ARG A 127 -5.34 -2.21 19.92
C ARG A 127 -6.28 -1.14 19.38
N ASN A 128 -6.40 -0.02 20.07
CA ASN A 128 -7.25 1.09 19.66
C ASN A 128 -6.75 1.77 18.39
N ARG A 129 -5.42 1.90 18.21
CA ARG A 129 -4.84 2.50 17.00
C ARG A 129 -5.21 1.71 15.75
N TYR A 130 -5.05 0.39 15.80
CA TYR A 130 -5.42 -0.49 14.69
C TYR A 130 -6.93 -0.47 14.45
N THR A 131 -7.73 -0.61 15.51
CA THR A 131 -9.20 -0.61 15.41
C THR A 131 -9.71 0.71 14.83
N ALA A 132 -9.17 1.85 15.26
CA ALA A 132 -9.56 3.16 14.76
C ALA A 132 -9.27 3.33 13.26
N TYR A 133 -8.12 2.83 12.78
CA TYR A 133 -7.77 2.88 11.36
C TYR A 133 -8.77 2.08 10.51
N PHE A 134 -9.07 0.83 10.88
CA PHE A 134 -10.03 0.02 10.12
C PHE A 134 -11.47 0.55 10.25
N SER A 135 -11.85 1.04 11.42
CA SER A 135 -13.17 1.68 11.60
C SER A 135 -13.32 2.93 10.73
N TYR A 136 -12.24 3.70 10.55
CA TYR A 136 -12.23 4.84 9.64
C TYR A 136 -12.44 4.39 8.19
N LEU A 137 -11.71 3.36 7.74
CA LEU A 137 -11.88 2.81 6.39
C LEU A 137 -13.29 2.25 6.12
N GLU A 138 -13.95 1.67 7.12
CA GLU A 138 -15.34 1.18 7.01
C GLU A 138 -16.37 2.32 6.95
N ARG A 139 -16.12 3.43 7.66
CA ARG A 139 -16.96 4.63 7.57
C ARG A 139 -16.92 5.25 6.18
N ASP A 140 -15.75 5.27 5.56
CA ASP A 140 -15.58 5.74 4.18
C ASP A 140 -16.34 4.85 3.17
N GLN A 141 -16.59 3.56 3.48
CA GLN A 141 -17.51 2.74 2.68
C GLN A 141 -18.98 3.13 2.90
N SER A 142 -19.35 3.40 4.15
CA SER A 142 -20.74 3.67 4.52
C SER A 142 -21.22 5.02 3.98
N SER A 143 -20.32 5.99 3.81
CA SER A 143 -20.62 7.30 3.21
C SER A 143 -20.80 7.25 1.69
N LEU A 144 -20.31 6.22 1.00
CA LEU A 144 -20.56 5.97 -0.43
C LEU A 144 -21.93 5.31 -0.70
N GLY A 145 -22.69 5.00 0.36
CA GLY A 145 -24.04 4.40 0.28
C GLY A 145 -25.20 5.41 0.20
N GLY A 146 -24.92 6.71 0.06
CA GLY A 146 -25.93 7.76 -0.10
C GLY A 146 -25.77 8.51 -1.42
N ASP A 147 -26.65 8.23 -2.36
CA ASP A 147 -26.98 8.99 -3.57
C ASP A 147 -25.84 9.40 -4.54
N THR A 148 -25.76 8.67 -5.65
CA THR A 148 -25.83 9.31 -6.98
C THR A 148 -26.50 8.38 -7.98
N PRO A 149 -27.74 8.67 -8.40
CA PRO A 149 -28.25 8.25 -9.69
C PRO A 149 -27.76 9.27 -10.73
N TRP A 150 -26.89 8.87 -11.64
CA TRP A 150 -26.68 9.63 -12.87
C TRP A 150 -26.78 8.67 -14.06
N GLU A 151 -27.75 9.03 -14.89
CA GLU A 151 -28.09 8.53 -16.22
C GLU A 151 -26.89 8.52 -17.19
#